data_AF-A0A965V5V4-F1
#
_entry.id   AF-A0A965V5V4-F1
#
_cell.length_a   1.000
_cell.length_b   1.000
_cell.length_c   1.000
_cell.angle_alpha   90.00
_cell.angle_beta   90.00
_cell.angle_gamma   90.00
#
_symmetry.space_group_name_H-M   'P 1'
#
loop_
_entity.id
_entity.type
_entity.pdbx_description
1 polymer ?
#
loop_
_entity_poly.entity_id
_entity_poly.type
_entity_poly.pdbx_seq_one_letter_code
_entity_poly.pdbx_strand_id
1 'polypeptide(L)'
;MKIGNQFLFTNLALFLASSFLGGYTYRPEGKADPFAPLSLIRPTLTGTTRLQQHEISEFELVGTLFGKEPTALLMTPDPKEGIIARIGDRIGRHGGRVVSITRDRVLTREPSANSIPGQTIQFTDIIIPFSKMRAAEPPKEQKK
;
A
#
# COMPACT_ATOMS: atom_id res chain seq x y z
N MET A 1 -32.04 -40.82 -73.62
CA MET A 1 -32.29 -39.39 -73.86
C MET A 1 -31.98 -38.65 -72.56
N LYS A 2 -31.13 -37.62 -72.65
CA LYS A 2 -30.66 -36.75 -71.55
C LYS A 2 -31.80 -35.88 -70.99
N ILE A 3 -31.51 -35.16 -69.90
CA ILE A 3 -32.24 -34.02 -69.28
C ILE A 3 -33.20 -34.46 -68.16
N GLY A 4 -33.18 -33.90 -66.95
CA GLY A 4 -32.45 -32.74 -66.47
C GLY A 4 -32.56 -32.56 -64.95
N ASN A 5 -31.50 -31.96 -64.45
CA ASN A 5 -31.23 -31.48 -63.10
C ASN A 5 -32.28 -30.46 -62.62
N GLN A 6 -32.75 -30.58 -61.37
CA GLN A 6 -33.28 -29.45 -60.60
C GLN A 6 -32.91 -29.60 -59.11
N PHE A 7 -31.84 -28.89 -58.73
CA PHE A 7 -31.70 -28.06 -57.54
C PHE A 7 -32.45 -28.48 -56.26
N LEU A 8 -31.69 -28.99 -55.29
CA LEU A 8 -31.93 -28.71 -53.88
C LEU A 8 -30.65 -28.16 -53.26
N PHE A 9 -30.46 -26.85 -53.45
CA PHE A 9 -29.67 -26.05 -52.53
C PHE A 9 -30.45 -25.90 -51.22
N THR A 10 -29.73 -25.54 -50.15
CA THR A 10 -30.24 -25.10 -48.85
C THR A 10 -30.56 -26.23 -47.87
N ASN A 11 -29.55 -26.67 -47.12
CA ASN A 11 -29.58 -26.78 -45.64
C ASN A 11 -28.30 -27.43 -45.10
N LEU A 12 -27.15 -26.76 -45.24
CA LEU A 12 -25.95 -27.11 -44.46
C LEU A 12 -25.51 -25.99 -43.49
N ALA A 13 -26.07 -24.79 -43.62
CA ALA A 13 -25.72 -23.65 -42.77
C ALA A 13 -26.48 -23.58 -41.43
N LEU A 14 -27.27 -24.61 -41.06
CA LEU A 14 -27.99 -24.61 -39.77
C LEU A 14 -27.39 -25.56 -38.72
N PHE A 15 -26.45 -26.43 -39.09
CA PHE A 15 -25.93 -27.44 -38.16
C PHE A 15 -24.70 -27.01 -37.33
N LEU A 16 -24.09 -25.85 -37.62
CA LEU A 16 -22.89 -25.36 -36.92
C LEU A 16 -23.14 -24.23 -35.91
N ALA A 17 -24.38 -23.80 -35.70
CA ALA A 17 -24.68 -22.66 -34.80
C ALA A 17 -25.12 -23.06 -33.37
N SER A 18 -25.32 -24.35 -33.08
CA SER A 18 -25.93 -24.77 -31.80
C SER A 18 -24.93 -25.17 -30.71
N SER A 19 -23.63 -25.29 -31.01
CA SER A 19 -22.63 -25.65 -29.99
C SER A 19 -21.93 -24.45 -29.33
N PHE A 20 -22.24 -23.22 -29.76
CA PHE A 20 -21.73 -21.97 -29.15
C PHE A 20 -22.80 -21.14 -28.43
N LEU A 21 -24.01 -21.68 -28.25
CA LEU A 21 -25.01 -21.19 -27.30
C LEU A 21 -24.88 -21.94 -25.96
N GLY A 22 -23.64 -22.24 -25.55
CA GLY A 22 -23.34 -22.86 -24.27
C GLY A 22 -23.71 -21.90 -23.15
N GLY A 23 -24.94 -22.03 -22.63
CA GLY A 23 -25.44 -21.23 -21.53
C GLY A 23 -24.48 -21.29 -20.34
N TYR A 24 -24.14 -20.13 -19.80
CA TYR A 24 -23.33 -20.05 -18.59
C TYR A 24 -24.06 -20.73 -17.43
N THR A 25 -23.53 -21.85 -16.95
CA THR A 25 -24.02 -22.52 -15.75
C THR A 25 -23.10 -22.19 -14.58
N TYR A 26 -23.59 -21.38 -13.64
CA TYR A 26 -22.83 -21.04 -12.45
C TYR A 26 -22.64 -22.28 -11.56
N ARG A 27 -21.38 -22.66 -11.34
CA ARG A 27 -20.94 -23.72 -10.42
C ARG A 27 -20.23 -23.09 -9.22
N PRO A 28 -20.86 -23.02 -8.03
CA PRO A 28 -20.28 -22.39 -6.84
C PRO A 28 -19.30 -23.28 -6.07
N GLU A 29 -19.15 -24.56 -6.43
CA GLU A 29 -18.40 -25.52 -5.63
C GLU A 29 -16.91 -25.12 -5.52
N GLY A 30 -16.43 -24.97 -4.28
CA GLY A 30 -15.04 -24.62 -3.98
C GLY A 30 -14.68 -23.13 -4.18
N LYS A 31 -15.64 -22.28 -4.56
CA LYS A 31 -15.40 -20.83 -4.66
C LYS A 31 -15.62 -20.15 -3.30
N ALA A 32 -14.79 -19.17 -2.99
CA ALA A 32 -14.99 -18.33 -1.81
C ALA A 32 -16.34 -17.60 -1.92
N ASP A 33 -17.08 -17.56 -0.81
CA ASP A 33 -18.37 -16.88 -0.75
C ASP A 33 -18.21 -15.40 -1.12
N PRO A 34 -18.83 -14.93 -2.21
CA PRO A 34 -18.71 -13.54 -2.65
C PRO A 34 -19.37 -12.54 -1.67
N PHE A 35 -20.18 -13.03 -0.73
CA PHE A 35 -20.85 -12.24 0.30
C PHE A 35 -20.29 -12.48 1.70
N ALA A 36 -19.27 -13.34 1.84
CA ALA A 36 -18.58 -13.47 3.11
C ALA A 36 -18.05 -12.10 3.55
N PRO A 37 -18.26 -11.71 4.81
CA PRO A 37 -17.84 -10.41 5.29
C PRO A 37 -16.33 -10.29 5.15
N LEU A 38 -15.88 -9.20 4.53
CA LEU A 38 -14.47 -8.94 4.23
C LEU A 38 -13.57 -8.96 5.48
N SER A 39 -14.15 -8.83 6.69
CA SER A 39 -13.44 -8.95 7.97
C SER A 39 -12.87 -10.34 8.22
N LEU A 40 -13.53 -11.41 7.75
CA LEU A 40 -13.07 -12.80 7.92
C LEU A 40 -11.93 -13.17 6.95
N ILE A 41 -11.79 -12.42 5.85
CA ILE A 41 -10.78 -12.65 4.81
C ILE A 41 -9.55 -11.76 5.04
N ARG A 42 -9.57 -10.86 6.04
CA ARG A 42 -8.38 -10.07 6.35
C ARG A 42 -7.29 -11.03 6.83
N PRO A 43 -6.13 -11.12 6.15
CA PRO A 43 -4.97 -11.70 6.79
C PRO A 43 -4.80 -10.90 8.08
N THR A 44 -4.78 -11.59 9.22
CA THR A 44 -4.35 -11.01 10.48
C THR A 44 -3.04 -10.30 10.16
N LEU A 45 -3.08 -8.97 10.09
CA LEU A 45 -1.87 -8.17 10.02
C LEU A 45 -1.15 -8.57 11.31
N THR A 46 -0.14 -9.44 11.18
CA THR A 46 0.84 -9.73 12.21
C THR A 46 1.10 -8.43 12.95
N GLY A 47 0.84 -8.45 14.26
CA GLY A 47 0.49 -7.28 15.08
C GLY A 47 1.17 -5.97 14.69
N THR A 48 0.43 -4.87 14.80
CA THR A 48 0.94 -3.52 14.51
C THR A 48 2.33 -3.36 15.12
N THR A 49 3.32 -3.16 14.27
CA THR A 49 4.68 -2.88 14.74
C THR A 49 4.67 -1.57 15.51
N ARG A 50 5.63 -1.35 16.42
CA ARG A 50 5.67 -0.10 17.20
C ARG A 50 5.70 1.15 16.31
N LEU A 51 6.34 1.07 15.13
CA LEU A 51 6.32 2.12 14.11
C LEU A 51 4.93 2.45 13.56
N GLN A 52 3.97 1.54 13.66
CA GLN A 52 2.61 1.69 13.12
C GLN A 52 1.57 2.10 14.18
N GLN A 53 1.98 2.25 15.45
CA GLN A 53 1.07 2.62 16.54
C GLN A 53 0.83 4.14 16.60
N HIS A 54 1.84 4.93 16.22
CA HIS A 54 1.85 6.39 16.24
C HIS A 54 1.63 7.00 14.85
N GLU A 55 1.34 8.30 14.80
CA GLU A 55 1.29 9.03 13.53
C GLU A 55 2.70 9.42 13.06
N ILE A 56 2.88 9.60 11.74
CA ILE A 56 4.21 9.93 11.16
C ILE A 56 4.73 11.28 11.66
N SER A 57 3.82 12.24 11.86
CA SER A 57 4.07 13.58 12.37
C SER A 57 4.56 13.64 13.82
N GLU A 58 4.27 12.60 14.61
CA GLU A 58 4.65 12.52 16.02
C GLU A 58 6.08 11.97 16.22
N PHE A 59 6.67 11.38 15.18
CA PHE A 59 8.04 10.88 15.26
C PHE A 59 9.05 12.02 15.15
N GLU A 60 10.03 11.98 16.04
CA GLU A 60 11.20 12.85 15.95
C GLU A 60 12.42 12.07 15.45
N LEU A 61 13.09 12.57 14.41
CA LEU A 61 14.35 11.99 13.95
C LEU A 61 15.50 12.40 14.87
N VAL A 62 16.04 11.44 15.63
CA VAL A 62 17.14 11.66 16.59
C VAL A 62 18.51 11.46 15.95
N GLY A 63 18.59 10.50 15.03
CA GLY A 63 19.88 10.02 14.52
C GLY A 63 19.71 9.29 13.19
N THR A 64 20.73 9.34 12.35
CA THR A 64 20.82 8.47 11.18
C THR A 64 22.19 7.83 11.10
N LEU A 65 22.21 6.52 10.86
CA LEU A 65 23.41 5.80 10.45
C LEU A 65 23.39 5.76 8.92
N PHE A 66 24.26 6.55 8.28
CA PHE A 66 24.34 6.62 6.83
C PHE A 66 25.50 5.75 6.32
N GLY A 67 25.21 4.85 5.38
CA GLY A 67 26.17 3.87 4.86
C GLY A 67 25.53 2.98 3.81
N LYS A 68 26.03 1.75 3.65
CA LYS A 68 25.46 0.76 2.71
C LYS A 68 24.01 0.42 3.04
N GLU A 69 23.68 0.35 4.33
CA GLU A 69 22.34 0.09 4.84
C GLU A 69 21.90 1.25 5.74
N PRO A 70 21.34 2.32 5.13
CA PRO A 70 20.99 3.50 5.89
C PRO A 70 19.84 3.19 6.85
N THR A 71 20.00 3.65 8.08
CA THR A 71 19.09 3.35 9.19
C THR A 71 18.81 4.64 9.97
N ALA A 72 17.57 4.85 10.37
CA ALA A 72 17.15 6.01 11.14
C ALA A 72 16.73 5.60 12.56
N LEU A 73 17.09 6.42 13.54
CA LEU A 73 16.59 6.33 14.91
C LEU A 73 15.51 7.39 15.10
N LEU A 74 14.29 6.93 15.34
CA LEU A 74 13.11 7.75 15.57
C LEU A 74 12.71 7.67 17.03
N MET A 75 12.35 8.79 17.65
CA MET A 75 11.73 8.83 18.97
C MET A 75 10.22 8.91 18.80
N THR A 76 9.47 8.13 19.58
CA THR A 76 8.02 8.30 19.71
C THR A 76 7.70 9.52 20.60
N PRO A 77 6.44 9.99 20.62
CA PRO A 77 6.02 11.03 21.57
C PRO A 77 6.27 10.63 23.04
N ASP A 78 6.37 9.34 23.34
CA ASP A 78 6.82 8.82 24.63
C ASP A 78 8.35 8.72 24.65
N PRO A 79 9.09 9.62 25.33
CA PRO A 79 10.55 9.79 25.20
C PRO A 79 11.38 8.60 25.71
N LYS A 80 10.73 7.51 26.13
CA LYS A 80 11.36 6.28 26.59
C LYS A 80 11.55 5.26 25.47
N GLU A 81 10.96 5.47 24.28
CA GLU A 81 11.01 4.51 23.19
C GLU A 81 11.67 5.09 21.93
N GLY A 82 12.95 4.77 21.75
CA GLY A 82 13.64 4.93 20.48
C GLY A 82 13.42 3.71 19.58
N ILE A 83 12.96 3.93 18.36
CA ILE A 83 12.67 2.88 17.38
C ILE A 83 13.57 3.05 16.16
N ILE A 84 14.08 1.92 15.65
CA ILE A 84 14.90 1.87 14.45
C ILE A 84 14.00 1.69 13.23
N ALA A 85 14.21 2.52 12.20
CA ALA A 85 13.53 2.43 10.90
C ALA A 85 14.55 2.24 9.77
N ARG A 86 14.21 1.38 8.82
CA ARG A 86 14.99 1.09 7.60
C ARG A 86 14.17 1.42 6.35
N ILE A 87 14.85 1.53 5.21
CA ILE A 87 14.17 1.70 3.92
C ILE A 87 13.24 0.51 3.68
N GLY A 88 11.99 0.81 3.32
CA GLY A 88 10.94 -0.18 3.06
C GLY A 88 10.05 -0.53 4.26
N ASP A 89 10.46 -0.18 5.48
CA ASP A 89 9.66 -0.41 6.70
C ASP A 89 8.33 0.34 6.66
N ARG A 90 7.31 -0.25 7.28
CA ARG A 90 6.01 0.39 7.48
C ARG A 90 6.06 1.29 8.72
N ILE A 91 5.62 2.53 8.56
CA ILE A 91 5.63 3.55 9.59
C ILE A 91 4.33 4.34 9.55
N GLY A 92 3.85 4.79 10.70
CA GLY A 92 2.60 5.50 10.83
C GLY A 92 1.38 4.58 10.88
N ARG A 93 0.33 5.06 11.53
CA ARG A 93 -0.99 4.40 11.62
C ARG A 93 -1.62 4.13 10.25
N HIS A 94 -1.35 4.99 9.26
CA HIS A 94 -1.91 4.87 7.91
C HIS A 94 -1.06 3.99 6.98
N GLY A 95 0.00 3.35 7.50
CA GLY A 95 0.81 2.39 6.73
C GLY A 95 1.71 3.05 5.70
N GLY A 96 2.26 4.21 6.03
CA GLY A 96 3.32 4.83 5.24
C GLY A 96 4.55 3.94 5.14
N ARG A 97 5.40 4.21 4.16
CA ARG A 97 6.63 3.46 3.90
C ARG A 97 7.83 4.38 3.82
N VAL A 98 8.94 3.97 4.44
CA VAL A 98 10.20 4.70 4.34
C VAL A 98 10.78 4.53 2.94
N VAL A 99 10.92 5.63 2.21
CA VAL A 99 11.42 5.65 0.82
C VAL A 99 12.92 5.90 0.81
N SER A 100 13.40 6.85 1.61
CA SER A 100 14.83 7.15 1.70
C SER A 100 15.20 7.69 3.07
N ILE A 101 16.44 7.43 3.45
CA ILE A 101 17.05 7.92 4.68
C ILE A 101 18.32 8.66 4.28
N THR A 102 18.40 9.91 4.68
CA THR A 102 19.56 10.80 4.46
C THR A 102 20.09 11.26 5.81
N ARG A 103 21.18 12.04 5.84
CA ARG A 103 21.81 12.44 7.11
C ARG A 103 20.88 13.30 7.98
N ASP A 104 20.08 14.15 7.35
CA ASP A 104 19.29 15.20 7.97
C ASP A 104 17.78 14.94 7.95
N ARG A 105 17.32 13.92 7.22
CA ARG A 105 15.87 13.64 7.08
C ARG A 105 15.58 12.20 6.69
N VAL A 106 14.35 11.79 7.02
CA VAL A 106 13.73 10.56 6.52
C VAL A 106 12.56 10.95 5.62
N LEU A 107 12.57 10.42 4.39
CA LEU A 107 11.47 10.58 3.44
C LEU A 107 10.54 9.38 3.55
N THR A 108 9.27 9.66 3.80
CA THR A 108 8.23 8.64 3.96
C THR A 108 7.10 8.91 3.01
N ARG A 109 6.48 7.85 2.49
CA ARG A 109 5.36 7.93 1.57
C ARG A 109 4.12 7.28 2.15
N GLU A 110 3.05 8.04 2.30
CA GLU A 110 1.79 7.60 2.88
C GLU A 110 0.66 7.62 1.83
N PRO A 111 -0.28 6.67 1.86
CA PRO A 111 -1.50 6.77 1.07
C PRO A 111 -2.32 7.98 1.52
N SER A 112 -2.71 8.82 0.58
CA SER A 112 -3.56 9.98 0.86
C SER A 112 -4.95 9.52 1.33
N ALA A 113 -5.47 10.16 2.39
CA ALA A 113 -6.82 9.89 2.90
C ALA A 113 -7.92 10.11 1.86
N ASN A 114 -7.66 10.95 0.85
CA ASN A 114 -8.62 11.26 -0.22
C ASN A 114 -8.58 10.23 -1.36
N SER A 115 -7.79 9.16 -1.25
CA SER A 115 -7.74 8.12 -2.29
C SER A 115 -9.00 7.27 -2.27
N ILE A 116 -9.66 7.19 -3.43
CA ILE A 116 -10.88 6.39 -3.62
C ILE A 116 -10.49 4.95 -3.99
N PRO A 117 -11.01 3.92 -3.30
CA PRO A 117 -10.79 2.53 -3.67
C PRO A 117 -11.23 2.25 -5.12
N GLY A 118 -10.35 1.63 -5.90
CA GLY A 118 -10.59 1.36 -7.34
C GLY A 118 -10.08 2.45 -8.28
N GLN A 119 -9.57 3.56 -7.75
CA GLN A 119 -8.80 4.56 -8.48
C GLN A 119 -7.31 4.46 -8.11
N THR A 120 -6.44 5.09 -8.90
CA THR A 120 -5.02 5.25 -8.58
C THR A 120 -4.85 5.86 -7.19
N ILE A 121 -4.21 5.11 -6.28
CA ILE A 121 -3.89 5.58 -4.92
C ILE A 121 -2.95 6.77 -5.03
N GLN A 122 -3.41 7.92 -4.53
CA GLN A 122 -2.57 9.10 -4.39
C GLN A 122 -1.67 8.94 -3.18
N PHE A 123 -0.40 9.33 -3.32
CA PHE A 123 0.57 9.25 -2.24
C PHE A 123 1.01 10.63 -1.83
N THR A 124 1.19 10.82 -0.52
CA THR A 124 1.74 12.03 0.08
C THR A 124 3.13 11.73 0.60
N ASP A 125 4.10 12.56 0.21
CA ASP A 125 5.45 12.48 0.73
C ASP A 125 5.55 13.33 2.02
N ILE A 126 5.94 12.69 3.12
CA ILE A 126 6.11 13.29 4.44
C ILE A 126 7.60 13.24 4.79
N ILE A 127 8.14 14.39 5.17
CA ILE A 127 9.54 14.53 5.58
C ILE A 127 9.59 14.61 7.10
N ILE A 128 10.33 13.70 7.71
CA ILE A 128 10.68 13.79 9.13
C ILE A 128 12.06 14.48 9.19
N PRO A 129 12.14 15.75 9.62
CA PRO A 129 13.41 16.45 9.72
C PRO A 129 14.16 16.01 10.98
N PHE A 130 15.49 16.09 10.93
CA PHE A 130 16.34 15.91 12.11
C PHE A 130 15.87 16.87 13.22
N SER A 131 15.51 16.30 14.38
CA SER A 131 15.10 17.07 15.54
C SER A 131 16.27 17.94 15.93
N LYS A 132 16.14 19.25 15.69
CA LYS A 132 17.05 20.25 16.22
C LYS A 132 16.74 20.37 17.72
N MET A 133 17.03 19.32 18.48
CA MET A 133 16.81 19.36 19.92
C MET A 133 17.65 20.51 20.47
N ARG A 134 16.92 21.56 20.89
CA ARG A 134 17.34 22.70 21.70
C ARG A 134 18.85 22.88 21.73
N ALA A 135 19.38 23.66 20.79
CA ALA A 135 20.56 24.44 21.18
C ALA A 135 20.15 25.16 22.46
N ALA A 136 20.75 24.79 23.59
CA ALA A 136 20.57 25.55 24.82
C ALA A 136 20.81 27.01 24.44
N GLU A 137 19.84 27.90 24.68
CA GLU A 137 20.13 29.33 24.55
C GLU A 137 21.40 29.57 25.36
N PRO A 138 22.48 30.12 24.76
CA PRO A 138 23.66 30.46 25.54
C PRO A 138 23.18 31.31 26.72
N PRO A 139 23.66 31.06 27.95
CA PRO A 139 23.20 31.78 29.13
C PRO A 139 23.29 33.27 28.81
N LYS A 140 22.15 33.97 28.89
CA LYS A 140 22.07 35.39 28.59
C LYS A 140 23.12 36.09 29.43
N GLU A 141 24.17 36.56 28.77
CA GLU A 141 25.27 37.25 29.42
C GLU A 141 24.70 38.53 30.03
N GLN A 142 24.46 38.49 31.34
CA GLN A 142 24.04 39.65 32.09
C GLN A 142 25.22 40.60 32.10
N LYS A 143 25.20 41.58 31.17
CA LYS A 143 26.10 42.72 31.24
C LYS A 143 25.84 43.43 32.57
N LYS A 144 26.87 43.39 33.41
CA LYS A 144 26.93 44.00 34.73
C LYS A 144 27.09 45.51 34.63
#